data_AF-A0A202DRG0-F1
#
_entry.id   AF-A0A202DRG0-F1
#
_cell.length_a   1.000
_cell.length_b   1.000
_cell.length_c   1.000
_cell.angle_alpha   90.00
_cell.angle_beta   90.00
_cell.angle_gamma   90.00
#
_symmetry.space_group_name_H-M   'P 1'
#
loop_
_entity.id
_entity.type
_entity.pdbx_description
1 polymer ?
#
loop_
_entity_poly.entity_id
_entity_poly.type
_entity_poly.pdbx_seq_one_letter_code
_entity_poly.pdbx_strand_id
1 'polypeptide(L)'
;MKNFEDLEDLLKRARVHHDPAFQSAYEIAQFRPRVAKELRKMALSYIEDPDQEPFPFEYLINELSDGIIFVGNTWDEKFAINAIRRELIHFNGNGASNIGKSTVGRLLANEIRKQGDTIWIFEVLKRESRGLLRLWPDLIVLPIQKLRINLLEPPENFPPKQWAEIFSRDFSVITGLMGTSEGDVFRYVDGLYEIFDVYNGSQTYPCILDLRDYVLFKEPKRGTLEYQRWERICNRLDKQCRSLGDTVLNCSRGMPLQQLENRCIVFEAQGILPDVAQLLFTVLTKKVIYRRYGQSG
;
A
#
# COMPACT_ATOMS: atom_id res chain seq x y z
N MET A 1 32.44 -12.44 21.58
CA MET A 1 32.93 -11.58 20.48
C MET A 1 32.68 -12.12 19.08
N LYS A 2 32.76 -13.44 18.81
CA LYS A 2 32.53 -14.04 17.47
C LYS A 2 31.10 -13.95 16.87
N ASN A 3 30.12 -13.31 17.51
CA ASN A 3 28.72 -13.29 17.07
C ASN A 3 28.26 -11.96 16.41
N PHE A 4 29.06 -10.90 16.49
CA PHE A 4 28.64 -9.55 16.06
C PHE A 4 29.14 -9.14 14.68
N GLU A 5 30.35 -9.56 14.29
CA GLU A 5 30.84 -9.43 12.91
C GLU A 5 29.94 -10.17 11.91
N ASP A 6 29.32 -11.27 12.37
CA ASP A 6 28.33 -12.07 11.65
C ASP A 6 27.00 -11.30 11.43
N LEU A 7 26.61 -10.39 12.34
CA LEU A 7 25.35 -9.63 12.22
C LEU A 7 25.46 -8.44 11.27
N GLU A 8 26.59 -7.74 11.27
CA GLU A 8 26.81 -6.62 10.34
C GLU A 8 26.91 -7.11 8.89
N ASP A 9 27.63 -8.22 8.66
CA ASP A 9 27.70 -8.86 7.35
C ASP A 9 26.32 -9.34 6.88
N LEU A 10 25.53 -9.92 7.79
CA LEU A 10 24.16 -10.31 7.50
C LEU A 10 23.27 -9.12 7.11
N LEU A 11 23.37 -7.98 7.80
CA LEU A 11 22.60 -6.78 7.46
C LEU A 11 23.02 -6.17 6.11
N LYS A 12 24.32 -6.26 5.77
CA LYS A 12 24.85 -5.89 4.45
C LYS A 12 24.31 -6.82 3.36
N ARG A 13 24.36 -8.14 3.59
CA ARG A 13 23.81 -9.17 2.68
C ARG A 13 22.30 -9.01 2.46
N ALA A 14 21.56 -8.67 3.51
CA ALA A 14 20.14 -8.35 3.46
C ALA A 14 19.82 -6.99 2.78
N ARG A 15 20.85 -6.18 2.47
CA ARG A 15 20.73 -4.81 1.92
C ARG A 15 19.88 -3.84 2.76
N VAL A 16 19.78 -4.08 4.08
CA VAL A 16 19.02 -3.23 5.03
C VAL A 16 19.91 -2.36 5.91
N HIS A 17 21.23 -2.47 5.78
CA HIS A 17 22.19 -1.71 6.59
C HIS A 17 22.11 -0.18 6.45
N HIS A 18 21.37 0.36 5.47
CA HIS A 18 21.12 1.81 5.36
C HIS A 18 19.80 2.26 6.00
N ASP A 19 18.98 1.33 6.50
CA ASP A 19 17.70 1.63 7.11
C ASP A 19 17.91 2.15 8.56
N PRO A 20 17.42 3.36 8.90
CA PRO A 20 17.59 3.94 10.23
C PRO A 20 17.03 3.09 11.38
N ALA A 21 15.97 2.32 11.13
CA ALA A 21 15.40 1.41 12.12
C ALA A 21 16.32 0.21 12.38
N PHE A 22 16.95 -0.33 11.33
CA PHE A 22 17.93 -1.41 11.47
C PHE A 22 19.24 -0.92 12.10
N GLN A 23 19.67 0.30 11.82
CA GLN A 23 20.83 0.92 12.47
C GLN A 23 20.59 1.11 13.98
N SER A 24 19.45 1.69 14.35
CA SER A 24 19.05 1.85 15.76
C SER A 24 18.94 0.49 16.46
N ALA A 25 18.36 -0.51 15.80
CA ALA A 25 18.26 -1.86 16.34
C ALA A 25 19.62 -2.55 16.46
N TYR A 26 20.56 -2.30 15.53
CA TYR A 26 21.92 -2.83 15.56
C TYR A 26 22.74 -2.25 16.72
N GLU A 27 22.67 -0.94 16.97
CA GLU A 27 23.29 -0.30 18.14
C GLU A 27 22.79 -0.91 19.44
N ILE A 28 21.48 -1.13 19.57
CA ILE A 28 20.89 -1.78 20.75
C ILE A 28 21.31 -3.25 20.84
N ALA A 29 21.38 -3.95 19.71
CA ALA A 29 21.77 -5.35 19.63
C ALA A 29 23.18 -5.60 20.18
N GLN A 30 24.11 -4.63 20.07
CA GLN A 30 25.46 -4.72 20.65
C GLN A 30 25.45 -4.96 22.16
N PHE A 31 24.42 -4.45 22.86
CA PHE A 31 24.30 -4.54 24.32
C PHE A 31 23.17 -5.46 24.79
N ARG A 32 22.36 -6.00 23.86
CA ARG A 32 21.16 -6.80 24.15
C ARG A 32 21.08 -8.05 23.26
N PRO A 33 21.54 -9.22 23.74
CA PRO A 33 21.57 -10.46 22.95
C PRO A 33 20.20 -10.90 22.38
N ARG A 34 19.10 -10.60 23.09
CA ARG A 34 17.75 -10.88 22.62
C ARG A 34 17.39 -10.06 21.36
N VAL A 35 17.82 -8.80 21.30
CA VAL A 35 17.61 -7.92 20.14
C VAL A 35 18.47 -8.38 18.96
N ALA A 36 19.72 -8.79 19.22
CA ALA A 36 20.58 -9.37 18.18
C ALA A 36 19.96 -10.62 17.54
N LYS A 37 19.32 -11.49 18.34
CA LYS A 37 18.63 -12.70 17.85
C LYS A 37 17.45 -12.36 16.94
N GLU A 38 16.59 -11.42 17.34
CA GLU A 38 15.43 -11.02 16.54
C GLU A 38 15.86 -10.26 15.27
N LEU A 39 16.86 -9.39 15.37
CA LEU A 39 17.42 -8.67 14.23
C LEU A 39 18.05 -9.63 13.22
N ARG A 40 18.74 -10.68 13.68
CA ARG A 40 19.27 -11.76 12.85
C ARG A 40 18.16 -12.52 12.12
N LYS A 41 17.09 -12.90 12.82
CA LYS A 41 15.93 -13.58 12.22
C LYS A 41 15.26 -12.70 11.15
N MET A 42 15.12 -11.41 11.44
CA MET A 42 14.57 -10.45 10.50
C MET A 42 15.48 -10.31 9.28
N ALA A 43 16.77 -10.06 9.45
CA ALA A 43 17.73 -9.97 8.34
C ALA A 43 17.80 -11.25 7.49
N LEU A 44 17.74 -12.44 8.12
CA LEU A 44 17.66 -13.72 7.40
C LEU A 44 16.40 -13.79 6.52
N SER A 45 15.25 -13.32 6.98
CA SER A 45 14.03 -13.26 6.14
C SER A 45 14.11 -12.31 4.94
N TYR A 46 15.12 -11.44 4.88
CA TYR A 46 15.42 -10.59 3.72
C TYR A 46 16.49 -11.22 2.79
N ILE A 47 17.28 -12.17 3.28
CA ILE A 47 18.34 -12.89 2.53
C ILE A 47 17.81 -14.19 1.95
N GLU A 48 17.08 -14.94 2.76
CA GLU A 48 16.26 -16.06 2.33
C GLU A 48 15.15 -15.45 1.48
N ASP A 49 15.44 -15.29 0.19
CA ASP A 49 14.44 -15.15 -0.83
C ASP A 49 13.66 -16.47 -0.88
N PRO A 50 12.43 -16.55 -0.32
CA PRO A 50 11.65 -17.77 -0.39
C PRO A 50 11.29 -18.15 -1.84
N ASP A 51 11.59 -17.29 -2.83
CA ASP A 51 11.21 -17.45 -4.23
C ASP A 51 12.22 -18.27 -5.08
N GLN A 52 13.21 -18.92 -4.46
CA GLN A 52 14.02 -19.94 -5.16
C GLN A 52 13.44 -21.36 -5.11
N GLU A 53 12.38 -21.62 -4.34
CA GLU A 53 11.70 -22.90 -4.48
C GLU A 53 10.93 -22.95 -5.81
N PRO A 54 11.11 -24.00 -6.63
CA PRO A 54 10.32 -24.19 -7.84
C PRO A 54 8.84 -24.25 -7.47
N PHE A 55 8.05 -23.41 -8.13
CA PHE A 55 6.59 -23.36 -7.96
C PHE A 55 6.02 -24.76 -8.26
N PRO A 56 5.30 -25.41 -7.32
CA PRO A 56 4.92 -26.82 -7.45
C PRO A 56 3.76 -27.07 -8.42
N PHE A 57 3.30 -26.04 -9.14
CA PHE A 57 2.22 -26.14 -10.11
C PHE A 57 2.75 -25.86 -11.51
N GLU A 58 2.47 -26.77 -12.44
CA GLU A 58 2.77 -26.55 -13.86
C GLU A 58 1.84 -25.47 -14.41
N TYR A 59 2.41 -24.45 -15.07
CA TYR A 59 1.63 -23.48 -15.82
C TYR A 59 1.02 -24.18 -17.03
N LEU A 60 -0.32 -24.31 -17.04
CA LEU A 60 -1.02 -24.78 -18.24
C LEU A 60 -0.97 -23.67 -19.30
N ILE A 61 -0.06 -23.85 -20.25
CA ILE A 61 0.00 -23.09 -21.50
C ILE A 61 -1.02 -23.77 -22.43
N ASN A 62 -2.30 -23.45 -22.30
CA ASN A 62 -3.30 -23.85 -23.29
C ASN A 62 -4.15 -22.64 -23.65
N GLU A 63 -4.51 -22.58 -24.94
CA GLU A 63 -5.42 -21.60 -25.52
C GLU A 63 -6.76 -21.66 -24.78
N LEU A 64 -7.07 -20.60 -24.02
CA LEU A 64 -8.37 -20.45 -23.36
C LEU A 64 -9.23 -19.51 -24.20
N SER A 65 -10.45 -19.96 -24.48
CA SER A 65 -11.51 -19.18 -25.11
C SER A 65 -11.95 -18.01 -24.22
N ASP A 66 -12.38 -16.92 -24.86
CA ASP A 66 -12.87 -15.70 -24.23
C ASP A 66 -13.72 -15.94 -22.97
N GLY A 67 -13.26 -15.40 -21.84
CA GLY A 67 -14.03 -15.35 -20.59
C GLY A 67 -13.93 -16.56 -19.67
N ILE A 68 -13.02 -17.52 -19.89
CA ILE A 68 -12.79 -18.64 -18.95
C ILE A 68 -11.43 -18.47 -18.25
N ILE A 69 -11.44 -18.39 -16.93
CA ILE A 69 -10.24 -18.35 -16.08
C ILE A 69 -10.00 -19.76 -15.52
N PHE A 70 -8.93 -20.40 -15.97
CA PHE A 70 -8.55 -21.71 -15.45
C PHE A 70 -7.87 -21.59 -14.09
N VAL A 71 -8.34 -22.33 -13.08
CA VAL A 71 -7.81 -22.24 -11.71
C VAL A 71 -7.03 -23.49 -11.30
N GLY A 72 -7.39 -24.66 -11.82
CA GLY A 72 -6.71 -25.92 -11.52
C GLY A 72 -7.49 -27.13 -12.02
N ASN A 73 -7.09 -28.34 -11.62
CA ASN A 73 -7.84 -29.57 -11.90
C ASN A 73 -8.55 -30.04 -10.62
N THR A 74 -9.74 -30.62 -10.76
CA THR A 74 -10.30 -31.56 -9.78
C THR A 74 -9.77 -32.97 -10.06
N TRP A 75 -10.16 -33.96 -9.27
CA TRP A 75 -9.73 -35.35 -9.44
C TRP A 75 -10.06 -35.93 -10.83
N ASP A 76 -11.12 -35.44 -11.46
CA ASP A 76 -11.63 -35.99 -12.73
C ASP A 76 -11.73 -34.96 -13.87
N GLU A 77 -11.67 -33.66 -13.59
CA GLU A 77 -11.93 -32.62 -14.60
C GLU A 77 -11.13 -31.33 -14.41
N LYS A 78 -11.05 -30.52 -15.47
CA LYS A 78 -10.50 -29.16 -15.41
C LYS A 78 -11.46 -28.24 -14.65
N PHE A 79 -10.99 -27.62 -13.57
CA PHE A 79 -11.73 -26.60 -12.83
C PHE A 79 -11.42 -25.20 -13.38
N ALA A 80 -12.43 -24.60 -14.00
CA ALA A 80 -12.35 -23.25 -14.52
C ALA A 80 -13.51 -22.41 -13.99
N ILE A 81 -13.22 -21.14 -13.72
CA ILE A 81 -14.21 -20.14 -13.36
C ILE A 81 -14.59 -19.39 -14.62
N ASN A 82 -15.89 -19.33 -14.89
CA ASN A 82 -16.41 -18.53 -15.97
C ASN A 82 -16.43 -17.05 -15.54
N ALA A 83 -15.59 -16.24 -16.18
CA ALA A 83 -15.49 -14.79 -16.01
C ALA A 83 -16.02 -14.03 -17.24
N ILE A 84 -17.01 -14.60 -17.96
CA ILE A 84 -17.62 -14.01 -19.17
C ILE A 84 -18.16 -12.57 -18.94
N ARG A 85 -18.42 -12.17 -17.69
CA ARG A 85 -18.71 -10.77 -17.36
C ARG A 85 -17.47 -10.13 -16.73
N ARG A 86 -16.74 -9.36 -17.54
CA ARG A 86 -15.64 -8.46 -17.13
C ARG A 86 -16.07 -7.41 -16.09
N GLU A 87 -17.38 -7.27 -15.86
CA GLU A 87 -17.97 -6.34 -14.91
C GLU A 87 -18.05 -6.98 -13.51
N LEU A 88 -16.98 -6.76 -12.73
CA LEU A 88 -16.96 -6.83 -11.27
C LEU A 88 -17.22 -8.21 -10.64
N ILE A 89 -16.30 -9.15 -10.85
CA ILE A 89 -16.17 -10.31 -9.97
C ILE A 89 -15.31 -9.92 -8.76
N HIS A 90 -15.95 -9.77 -7.60
CA HIS A 90 -15.24 -9.69 -6.33
C HIS A 90 -14.95 -11.09 -5.81
N PHE A 91 -13.66 -11.43 -5.70
CA PHE A 91 -13.22 -12.70 -5.13
C PHE A 91 -12.67 -12.51 -3.71
N ASN A 92 -13.13 -13.33 -2.78
CA ASN A 92 -12.58 -13.37 -1.42
C ASN A 92 -12.01 -14.78 -1.12
N GLY A 93 -10.70 -14.87 -0.93
CA GLY A 93 -10.01 -16.12 -0.60
C GLY A 93 -9.78 -16.27 0.90
N ASN A 94 -10.60 -17.09 1.57
CA ASN A 94 -10.48 -17.37 3.00
C ASN A 94 -9.82 -18.73 3.26
N GLY A 95 -9.06 -18.85 4.35
CA GLY A 95 -8.58 -20.13 4.88
C GLY A 95 -7.27 -20.03 5.65
N ALA A 96 -6.79 -21.15 6.20
CA ALA A 96 -5.61 -21.20 7.07
C ALA A 96 -4.31 -20.80 6.35
N SER A 97 -3.25 -20.48 7.10
CA SER A 97 -1.92 -20.23 6.53
C SER A 97 -1.41 -21.47 5.78
N ASN A 98 -0.70 -21.25 4.67
CA ASN A 98 -0.07 -22.28 3.83
C ASN A 98 -1.00 -23.25 3.08
N ILE A 99 -2.31 -22.96 2.97
CA ILE A 99 -3.23 -23.77 2.14
C ILE A 99 -3.18 -23.44 0.63
N GLY A 100 -2.27 -22.56 0.19
CA GLY A 100 -2.17 -22.16 -1.21
C GLY A 100 -3.01 -20.95 -1.64
N LYS A 101 -3.52 -20.12 -0.72
CA LYS A 101 -4.28 -18.88 -1.07
C LYS A 101 -3.51 -17.98 -2.05
N SER A 102 -2.24 -17.73 -1.77
CA SER A 102 -1.36 -16.92 -2.60
C SER A 102 -1.05 -17.58 -3.94
N THR A 103 -1.02 -18.91 -3.98
CA THR A 103 -0.91 -19.67 -5.24
C THR A 103 -2.14 -19.43 -6.11
N VAL A 104 -3.34 -19.60 -5.56
CA VAL A 104 -4.59 -19.35 -6.30
C VAL A 104 -4.64 -17.89 -6.78
N GLY A 105 -4.30 -16.92 -5.92
CA GLY A 105 -4.22 -15.52 -6.33
C GLY A 105 -3.28 -15.27 -7.51
N ARG A 106 -2.09 -15.88 -7.50
CA ARG A 106 -1.13 -15.79 -8.61
C ARG A 106 -1.61 -16.46 -9.89
N LEU A 107 -2.28 -17.60 -9.79
CA LEU A 107 -2.86 -18.30 -10.94
C LEU A 107 -3.97 -17.44 -11.59
N LEU A 108 -4.89 -16.93 -10.77
CA LEU A 108 -5.94 -16.01 -11.24
C LEU A 108 -5.34 -14.78 -11.91
N ALA A 109 -4.34 -14.16 -11.30
CA ALA A 109 -3.68 -13.00 -11.86
C ALA A 109 -3.03 -13.35 -13.22
N ASN A 110 -2.39 -14.51 -13.34
CA ASN A 110 -1.78 -14.96 -14.59
C ASN A 110 -2.81 -15.13 -15.72
N GLU A 111 -3.94 -15.76 -15.43
CA GLU A 111 -4.99 -15.96 -16.41
C GLU A 111 -5.69 -14.65 -16.81
N ILE A 112 -5.91 -13.72 -15.88
CA ILE A 112 -6.43 -12.38 -16.20
C ILE A 112 -5.43 -11.62 -17.09
N ARG A 113 -4.13 -11.67 -16.76
CA ARG A 113 -3.09 -10.97 -17.52
C ARG A 113 -2.98 -11.48 -18.97
N LYS A 114 -3.17 -12.78 -19.19
CA LYS A 114 -3.19 -13.39 -20.54
C LYS A 114 -4.30 -12.82 -21.43
N GLN A 115 -5.39 -12.30 -20.84
CA GLN A 115 -6.49 -11.66 -21.56
C GLN A 115 -6.21 -10.18 -21.92
N GLY A 116 -5.02 -9.67 -21.56
CA GLY A 116 -4.59 -8.30 -21.86
C GLY A 116 -4.87 -7.28 -20.76
N ASP A 117 -5.46 -7.69 -19.65
CA ASP A 117 -5.78 -6.79 -18.54
C ASP A 117 -4.56 -6.44 -17.69
N THR A 118 -4.56 -5.21 -17.18
CA THR A 118 -3.55 -4.69 -16.24
C THR A 118 -3.90 -5.06 -14.81
N ILE A 119 -2.93 -5.53 -14.03
CA ILE A 119 -3.16 -6.03 -12.67
C ILE A 119 -2.32 -5.26 -11.66
N TRP A 120 -2.97 -4.78 -10.61
CA TRP A 120 -2.32 -4.23 -9.44
C TRP A 120 -2.42 -5.22 -8.28
N ILE A 121 -1.28 -5.52 -7.66
CA ILE A 121 -1.18 -6.41 -6.51
C ILE A 121 -0.64 -5.61 -5.34
N PHE A 122 -1.33 -5.66 -4.20
CA PHE A 122 -0.97 -4.93 -2.99
C PHE A 122 -0.44 -5.91 -1.93
N GLU A 123 0.83 -5.78 -1.58
CA GLU A 123 1.51 -6.68 -0.65
C GLU A 123 1.98 -5.95 0.60
N VAL A 124 1.31 -6.19 1.73
CA VAL A 124 1.62 -5.53 3.02
C VAL A 124 2.65 -6.32 3.83
N LEU A 125 2.46 -7.64 3.95
CA LEU A 125 3.24 -8.47 4.89
C LEU A 125 4.29 -9.36 4.22
N LYS A 126 4.00 -9.86 3.02
CA LYS A 126 4.83 -10.84 2.31
C LYS A 126 5.02 -10.45 0.86
N ARG A 127 6.15 -10.84 0.25
CA ARG A 127 6.55 -10.52 -1.13
C ARG A 127 6.32 -11.69 -2.11
N GLU A 128 5.18 -12.37 -2.00
CA GLU A 128 4.93 -13.66 -2.67
C GLU A 128 4.74 -13.53 -4.19
N SER A 129 4.47 -12.31 -4.68
CA SER A 129 4.18 -12.02 -6.07
C SER A 129 5.40 -11.80 -6.94
N ARG A 130 6.61 -11.70 -6.36
CA ARG A 130 7.86 -11.61 -7.13
C ARG A 130 8.09 -12.81 -8.04
N GLY A 131 7.59 -13.99 -7.68
CA GLY A 131 7.61 -15.16 -8.56
C GLY A 131 6.94 -14.94 -9.92
N LEU A 132 6.01 -13.98 -10.03
CA LEU A 132 5.38 -13.61 -11.30
C LEU A 132 6.35 -12.93 -12.28
N LEU A 133 7.48 -12.39 -11.82
CA LEU A 133 8.51 -11.79 -12.71
C LEU A 133 9.04 -12.78 -13.75
N ARG A 134 9.03 -14.08 -13.44
CA ARG A 134 9.44 -15.12 -14.41
C ARG A 134 8.44 -15.27 -15.56
N LEU A 135 7.17 -14.94 -15.31
CA LEU A 135 6.08 -15.04 -16.29
C LEU A 135 5.83 -13.71 -16.99
N TRP A 136 6.01 -12.60 -16.28
CA TRP A 136 5.69 -11.24 -16.72
C TRP A 136 6.96 -10.39 -16.66
N PRO A 137 7.80 -10.42 -17.72
CA PRO A 137 9.05 -9.66 -17.76
C PRO A 137 8.84 -8.13 -17.65
N ASP A 138 7.63 -7.65 -17.96
CA ASP A 138 7.19 -6.26 -17.88
C ASP A 138 6.57 -5.87 -16.52
N LEU A 139 6.45 -6.81 -15.58
CA LEU A 139 5.90 -6.56 -14.25
C LEU A 139 6.79 -5.58 -13.46
N ILE A 140 6.19 -4.51 -12.97
CA ILE A 140 6.89 -3.54 -12.13
C ILE A 140 6.70 -3.93 -10.67
N VAL A 141 7.81 -4.11 -9.95
CA VAL A 141 7.80 -4.19 -8.49
C VAL A 141 8.13 -2.80 -7.95
N LEU A 142 7.16 -2.17 -7.29
CA LEU A 142 7.26 -0.81 -6.76
C LEU A 142 7.24 -0.82 -5.21
N PRO A 143 8.40 -0.66 -4.56
CA PRO A 143 8.45 -0.40 -3.12
C PRO A 143 7.73 0.91 -2.79
N ILE A 144 6.93 0.93 -1.72
CA ILE A 144 6.15 2.12 -1.34
C ILE A 144 6.99 3.34 -1.06
N GLN A 145 8.22 3.18 -0.59
CA GLN A 145 9.14 4.28 -0.34
C GLN A 145 9.50 5.06 -1.63
N LYS A 146 9.32 4.43 -2.80
CA LYS A 146 9.52 5.06 -4.11
C LYS A 146 8.24 5.62 -4.72
N LEU A 147 7.08 5.29 -4.16
CA LEU A 147 5.81 5.86 -4.61
C LEU A 147 5.76 7.33 -4.19
N ARG A 148 5.46 8.23 -5.14
CA ARG A 148 5.08 9.62 -4.84
C ARG A 148 3.59 9.73 -5.05
N ILE A 149 2.84 9.96 -3.99
CA ILE A 149 1.40 10.14 -4.08
C ILE A 149 0.98 11.17 -3.04
N ASN A 150 0.24 12.18 -3.49
CA ASN A 150 -0.41 13.09 -2.58
C ASN A 150 -1.81 12.55 -2.26
N LEU A 151 -2.06 12.19 -0.99
CA LEU A 151 -3.37 11.66 -0.57
C LEU A 151 -4.48 12.72 -0.60
N LEU A 152 -4.11 14.00 -0.48
CA LEU A 152 -5.02 15.14 -0.51
C LEU A 152 -5.13 15.78 -1.89
N GLU A 153 -4.46 15.27 -2.91
CA GLU A 153 -4.71 15.68 -4.28
C GLU A 153 -5.94 14.93 -4.81
N PRO A 154 -7.01 15.61 -5.26
CA PRO A 154 -8.14 14.94 -5.88
C PRO A 154 -7.71 14.27 -7.20
N PRO A 155 -8.39 13.18 -7.62
CA PRO A 155 -8.24 12.65 -8.97
C PRO A 155 -8.53 13.71 -10.02
N GLU A 156 -7.92 13.56 -11.18
CA GLU A 156 -8.19 14.43 -12.33
C GLU A 156 -9.70 14.49 -12.63
N ASN A 157 -10.22 15.70 -12.83
CA ASN A 157 -11.64 15.99 -13.06
C ASN A 157 -12.60 15.60 -11.93
N PHE A 158 -12.10 15.35 -10.72
CA PHE A 158 -12.95 15.04 -9.57
C PHE A 158 -13.14 16.28 -8.67
N PRO A 159 -14.38 16.60 -8.23
CA PRO A 159 -14.63 17.78 -7.39
C PRO A 159 -13.82 17.74 -6.07
N PRO A 160 -12.99 18.77 -5.76
CA PRO A 160 -12.15 18.75 -4.58
C PRO A 160 -12.94 18.59 -3.27
N LYS A 161 -14.09 19.24 -3.14
CA LYS A 161 -14.91 19.17 -1.92
C LYS A 161 -15.34 17.74 -1.60
N GLN A 162 -15.79 17.00 -2.61
CA GLN A 162 -16.16 15.60 -2.48
C GLN A 162 -14.93 14.72 -2.16
N TRP A 163 -13.76 15.04 -2.72
CA TRP A 163 -12.54 14.31 -2.38
C TRP A 163 -12.12 14.53 -0.93
N ALA A 164 -12.23 15.75 -0.41
CA ALA A 164 -11.97 16.05 1.00
C ALA A 164 -12.88 15.22 1.93
N GLU A 165 -14.17 15.09 1.60
CA GLU A 165 -15.12 14.22 2.33
C GLU A 165 -14.70 12.75 2.28
N ILE A 166 -14.39 12.23 1.08
CA ILE A 166 -13.97 10.83 0.88
C ILE A 166 -12.70 10.53 1.67
N PHE A 167 -11.68 11.38 1.56
CA PHE A 167 -10.42 11.22 2.29
C PHE A 167 -10.66 11.25 3.80
N SER A 168 -11.43 12.20 4.30
CA SER A 168 -11.65 12.38 5.75
C SER A 168 -12.36 11.18 6.36
N ARG A 169 -13.35 10.63 5.65
CA ARG A 169 -14.03 9.38 6.02
C ARG A 169 -13.06 8.20 6.03
N ASP A 170 -12.32 7.99 4.95
CA ASP A 170 -11.42 6.84 4.84
C ASP A 170 -10.28 6.90 5.85
N PHE A 171 -9.69 8.07 6.04
CA PHE A 171 -8.71 8.34 7.08
C PHE A 171 -9.28 7.99 8.45
N SER A 172 -10.50 8.44 8.76
CA SER A 172 -11.11 8.20 10.06
C SER A 172 -11.42 6.73 10.31
N VAL A 173 -12.03 6.05 9.34
CA VAL A 173 -12.35 4.61 9.43
C VAL A 173 -11.09 3.78 9.59
N ILE A 174 -10.08 3.98 8.75
CA ILE A 174 -8.87 3.15 8.72
C ILE A 174 -8.01 3.39 9.96
N THR A 175 -7.92 4.64 10.44
CA THR A 175 -7.13 4.98 11.63
C THR A 175 -7.88 4.81 12.95
N GLY A 176 -9.15 4.39 12.90
CA GLY A 176 -10.00 4.18 14.07
C GLY A 176 -10.37 5.46 14.81
N LEU A 177 -10.49 6.58 14.09
CA LEU A 177 -11.07 7.81 14.63
C LEU A 177 -12.59 7.68 14.70
N MET A 178 -13.16 7.93 15.88
CA MET A 178 -14.60 7.77 16.11
C MET A 178 -15.38 9.01 15.64
N GLY A 179 -16.43 8.78 14.84
CA GLY A 179 -17.54 9.68 14.51
C GLY A 179 -17.18 11.16 14.41
N THR A 180 -17.35 11.90 15.51
CA THR A 180 -17.09 13.36 15.57
C THR A 180 -15.71 13.79 15.08
N SER A 181 -14.69 12.93 15.16
CA SER A 181 -13.34 13.23 14.67
C SER A 181 -13.25 13.28 13.14
N GLU A 182 -14.16 12.61 12.42
CA GLU A 182 -14.24 12.67 10.96
C GLU A 182 -14.59 14.09 10.48
N GLY A 183 -15.57 14.72 11.13
CA GLY A 183 -15.95 16.09 10.85
C GLY A 183 -14.83 17.08 11.17
N ASP A 184 -14.04 16.82 12.21
CA ASP A 184 -12.85 17.62 12.53
C ASP A 184 -11.78 17.49 11.41
N VAL A 185 -11.46 16.27 10.97
CA VAL A 185 -10.52 16.04 9.85
C VAL A 185 -10.99 16.73 8.58
N PHE A 186 -12.28 16.60 8.23
CA PHE A 186 -12.85 17.28 7.07
C PHE A 186 -12.69 18.80 7.14
N ARG A 187 -13.00 19.43 8.29
CA ARG A 187 -12.81 20.87 8.47
C ARG A 187 -11.36 21.30 8.29
N TYR A 188 -10.39 20.48 8.72
CA TYR A 188 -8.98 20.78 8.52
C TYR A 188 -8.54 20.67 7.05
N VAL A 189 -8.96 19.62 6.35
CA VAL A 189 -8.67 19.44 4.91
C VAL A 189 -9.33 20.54 4.09
N ASP A 190 -10.59 20.85 4.38
CA ASP A 190 -11.35 21.92 3.73
C ASP A 190 -10.68 23.29 3.89
N GLY A 191 -10.26 23.62 5.11
CA GLY A 191 -9.50 24.85 5.36
C GLY A 191 -8.17 24.91 4.62
N LEU A 192 -7.49 23.78 4.45
CA LEU A 192 -6.28 23.73 3.62
C LEU A 192 -6.57 23.91 2.14
N TYR A 193 -7.69 23.39 1.63
CA TYR A 193 -8.08 23.59 0.24
C TYR A 193 -8.40 25.06 -0.06
N GLU A 194 -9.01 25.78 0.88
CA GLU A 194 -9.19 27.23 0.79
C GLU A 194 -7.84 27.96 0.77
N ILE A 195 -6.92 27.62 1.69
CA ILE A 195 -5.59 28.25 1.77
C ILE A 195 -4.76 28.03 0.50
N PHE A 196 -4.83 26.83 -0.08
CA PHE A 196 -4.11 26.46 -1.30
C PHE A 196 -4.86 26.83 -2.59
N ASP A 197 -6.01 27.49 -2.45
CA ASP A 197 -6.86 27.96 -3.56
C ASP A 197 -7.35 26.82 -4.49
N VAL A 198 -7.48 25.62 -3.94
CA VAL A 198 -7.82 24.40 -4.69
C VAL A 198 -9.21 24.50 -5.33
N TYR A 199 -10.16 25.13 -4.65
CA TYR A 199 -11.52 25.31 -5.15
C TYR A 199 -11.63 26.26 -6.34
N ASN A 200 -10.66 27.17 -6.50
CA ASN A 200 -10.61 28.10 -7.64
C ASN A 200 -9.69 27.58 -8.76
N GLY A 201 -9.35 26.28 -8.73
CA GLY A 201 -8.60 25.62 -9.80
C GLY A 201 -7.08 25.61 -9.62
N SER A 202 -6.57 26.02 -8.44
CA SER A 202 -5.14 25.88 -8.13
C SER A 202 -4.67 24.45 -8.37
N GLN A 203 -3.51 24.37 -9.01
CA GLN A 203 -2.84 23.12 -9.34
C GLN A 203 -1.83 22.71 -8.25
N THR A 204 -1.74 23.49 -7.17
CA THR A 204 -0.91 23.21 -6.00
C THR A 204 -1.81 22.68 -4.89
N TYR A 205 -1.68 21.40 -4.58
CA TYR A 205 -2.45 20.75 -3.51
C TYR A 205 -1.63 20.67 -2.21
N PRO A 206 -2.28 20.79 -1.04
CA PRO A 206 -1.65 20.46 0.23
C PRO A 206 -1.35 18.97 0.30
N CYS A 207 -0.39 18.55 1.11
CA CYS A 207 -0.07 17.15 1.40
C CYS A 207 -0.34 16.80 2.87
N ILE A 208 -0.10 15.54 3.25
CA ILE A 208 -0.33 15.08 4.63
C ILE A 208 0.56 15.81 5.65
N LEU A 209 1.76 16.24 5.24
CA LEU A 209 2.64 17.05 6.10
C LEU A 209 2.01 18.42 6.37
N ASP A 210 1.45 19.08 5.35
CA ASP A 210 0.72 20.34 5.50
C ASP A 210 -0.51 20.18 6.40
N LEU A 211 -1.24 19.05 6.27
CA LEU A 211 -2.35 18.73 7.15
C LEU A 211 -1.92 18.56 8.61
N ARG A 212 -0.83 17.84 8.86
CA ARG A 212 -0.27 17.71 10.21
C ARG A 212 0.07 19.09 10.79
N ASP A 213 0.79 19.91 10.03
CA ASP A 213 1.27 21.20 10.51
C ASP A 213 0.11 22.19 10.72
N TYR A 214 -0.90 22.16 9.85
CA TYR A 214 -2.12 22.95 9.99
C TYR A 214 -2.95 22.55 11.21
N VAL A 215 -3.10 21.24 11.46
CA VAL A 215 -3.81 20.74 12.65
C VAL A 215 -3.06 21.16 13.92
N LEU A 216 -1.73 21.05 13.96
CA LEU A 216 -0.91 21.47 15.10
C LEU A 216 -1.05 22.97 15.36
N PHE A 217 -1.09 23.81 14.31
CA PHE A 217 -1.30 25.25 14.44
C PHE A 217 -2.68 25.61 15.02
N LYS A 218 -3.69 24.75 14.81
CA LYS A 218 -5.06 24.93 15.32
C LYS A 218 -5.27 24.29 16.71
N GLU A 219 -4.23 24.20 17.54
CA GLU A 219 -4.32 23.63 18.90
C GLU A 219 -5.48 24.26 19.70
N PRO A 220 -6.48 23.47 20.12
CA PRO A 220 -7.58 23.97 20.92
C PRO A 220 -7.17 24.12 22.39
N LYS A 221 -8.00 24.79 23.19
CA LYS A 221 -7.73 24.96 24.62
C LYS A 221 -7.64 23.61 25.33
N ARG A 222 -6.57 23.40 26.10
CA ARG A 222 -6.33 22.20 26.91
C ARG A 222 -7.47 21.93 27.89
N GLY A 223 -7.73 20.65 28.16
CA GLY A 223 -8.77 20.19 29.06
C GLY A 223 -10.19 20.14 28.45
N THR A 224 -10.35 20.50 27.17
CA THR A 224 -11.62 20.38 26.46
C THR A 224 -11.76 19.02 25.76
N LEU A 225 -12.99 18.61 25.44
CA LEU A 225 -13.24 17.44 24.60
C LEU A 225 -12.64 17.61 23.20
N GLU A 226 -12.63 18.83 22.67
CA GLU A 226 -12.00 19.17 21.40
C GLU A 226 -10.50 18.88 21.43
N TYR A 227 -9.80 19.24 22.52
CA TYR A 227 -8.38 18.90 22.70
C TYR A 227 -8.11 17.39 22.65
N GLN A 228 -8.96 16.57 23.27
CA GLN A 228 -8.79 15.11 23.22
C GLN A 228 -9.02 14.52 21.82
N ARG A 229 -9.90 15.13 21.01
CA ARG A 229 -10.09 14.72 19.61
C ARG A 229 -8.93 15.19 18.74
N TRP A 230 -8.52 16.43 18.91
CA TRP A 230 -7.35 17.02 18.26
C TRP A 230 -6.08 16.19 18.52
N GLU A 231 -5.82 15.80 19.77
CA GLU A 231 -4.67 14.97 20.14
C GLU A 231 -4.72 13.60 19.46
N ARG A 232 -5.91 13.00 19.34
CA ARG A 232 -6.09 11.75 18.59
C ARG A 232 -5.78 11.93 17.11
N ILE A 233 -6.27 13.01 16.48
CA ILE A 233 -5.99 13.32 15.07
C ILE A 233 -4.48 13.52 14.86
N CYS A 234 -3.82 14.32 15.71
CA CYS A 234 -2.37 14.53 15.67
C CYS A 234 -1.60 13.21 15.74
N ASN A 235 -1.94 12.35 16.71
CA ASN A 235 -1.31 11.04 16.85
C ASN A 235 -1.49 10.14 15.61
N ARG A 236 -2.63 10.22 14.91
CA ARG A 236 -2.85 9.47 13.66
C ARG A 236 -2.06 10.05 12.50
N LEU A 237 -2.03 11.37 12.35
CA LEU A 237 -1.25 12.05 11.32
C LEU A 237 0.26 11.80 11.51
N ASP A 238 0.75 11.91 12.74
CA ASP A 238 2.14 11.62 13.08
C ASP A 238 2.53 10.17 12.74
N LYS A 239 1.64 9.23 13.00
CA LYS A 239 1.84 7.82 12.62
C LYS A 239 2.02 7.66 11.11
N GLN A 240 1.18 8.32 10.30
CA GLN A 240 1.32 8.31 8.84
C GLN A 240 2.66 8.93 8.41
N CYS A 241 2.98 10.11 8.94
CA CYS A 241 4.19 10.85 8.60
C CYS A 241 5.46 10.04 8.91
N ARG A 242 5.53 9.46 10.11
CA ARG A 242 6.70 8.66 10.55
C ARG A 242 6.83 7.35 9.78
N SER A 243 5.70 6.72 9.40
CA SER A 243 5.75 5.42 8.73
C SER A 243 6.05 5.52 7.24
N LEU A 244 5.55 6.55 6.54
CA LEU A 244 5.78 6.73 5.09
C LEU A 244 7.01 7.59 4.80
N GLY A 245 7.35 8.50 5.71
CA GLY A 245 8.44 9.46 5.57
C GLY A 245 8.16 10.56 4.54
N ASP A 246 8.98 11.61 4.59
CA ASP A 246 8.85 12.79 3.73
C ASP A 246 9.01 12.43 2.26
N THR A 247 9.84 11.42 1.97
CA THR A 247 10.06 10.92 0.61
C THR A 247 8.73 10.59 -0.07
N VAL A 248 7.80 9.89 0.59
CA VAL A 248 6.50 9.52 -0.02
C VAL A 248 5.50 10.68 0.03
N LEU A 249 5.48 11.41 1.15
CA LEU A 249 4.41 12.36 1.49
C LEU A 249 4.66 13.79 1.05
N ASN A 250 5.92 14.21 0.88
CA ASN A 250 6.28 15.57 0.52
C ASN A 250 6.18 15.78 -1.00
N CYS A 251 4.96 15.77 -1.50
CA CYS A 251 4.67 16.13 -2.88
C CYS A 251 3.32 16.83 -2.96
N SER A 252 3.28 17.97 -3.66
CA SER A 252 2.02 18.65 -3.97
C SER A 252 1.24 17.89 -5.05
N ARG A 253 1.93 17.26 -5.99
CA ARG A 253 1.36 16.37 -7.01
C ARG A 253 2.01 14.99 -6.94
N GLY A 254 1.20 13.95 -6.98
CA GLY A 254 1.67 12.57 -7.07
C GLY A 254 2.20 12.21 -8.46
N MET A 255 2.68 10.97 -8.59
CA MET A 255 2.94 10.38 -9.91
C MET A 255 1.64 10.35 -10.74
N PRO A 256 1.70 10.63 -12.05
CA PRO A 256 0.52 10.56 -12.91
C PRO A 256 -0.10 9.15 -12.88
N LEU A 257 -1.36 9.05 -12.48
CA LEU A 257 -2.06 7.76 -12.35
C LEU A 257 -2.12 7.00 -13.68
N GLN A 258 -2.18 7.73 -14.81
CA GLN A 258 -2.09 7.20 -16.17
C GLN A 258 -0.88 6.27 -16.36
N GLN A 259 0.26 6.62 -15.77
CA GLN A 259 1.50 5.85 -15.92
C GLN A 259 1.43 4.53 -15.14
N LEU A 260 0.66 4.51 -14.06
CA LEU A 260 0.47 3.34 -13.21
C LEU A 260 -0.62 2.42 -13.74
N GLU A 261 -1.74 2.98 -14.21
CA GLU A 261 -2.95 2.25 -14.62
C GLU A 261 -2.71 1.33 -15.82
N ASN A 262 -1.80 1.71 -16.71
CA ASN A 262 -1.50 0.96 -17.93
C ASN A 262 -0.43 -0.13 -17.73
N ARG A 263 -0.09 -0.46 -16.48
CA ARG A 263 0.99 -1.38 -16.16
C ARG A 263 0.57 -2.39 -15.11
N CYS A 264 1.16 -3.58 -15.18
CA CYS A 264 1.06 -4.53 -14.09
C CYS A 264 2.06 -4.13 -13.01
N ILE A 265 1.58 -3.95 -11.78
CA ILE A 265 2.38 -3.42 -10.67
C ILE A 265 2.14 -4.25 -9.41
N VAL A 266 3.23 -4.67 -8.77
CA VAL A 266 3.23 -5.15 -7.39
C VAL A 266 3.68 -4.01 -6.49
N PHE A 267 2.80 -3.56 -5.60
CA PHE A 267 3.08 -2.56 -4.59
C PHE A 267 3.57 -3.23 -3.30
N GLU A 268 4.83 -3.05 -2.95
CA GLU A 268 5.43 -3.66 -1.76
C GLU A 268 5.48 -2.68 -0.59
N ALA A 269 4.62 -2.91 0.41
CA ALA A 269 4.55 -2.13 1.64
C ALA A 269 5.19 -2.82 2.85
N GLN A 270 6.11 -3.78 2.62
CA GLN A 270 6.83 -4.42 3.72
C GLN A 270 7.60 -3.38 4.54
N GLY A 271 7.48 -3.45 5.86
CA GLY A 271 8.08 -2.48 6.79
C GLY A 271 7.22 -1.23 7.04
N ILE A 272 6.12 -1.05 6.29
CA ILE A 272 5.11 -0.03 6.57
C ILE A 272 4.08 -0.58 7.55
N LEU A 273 3.58 0.25 8.45
CA LEU A 273 2.53 -0.16 9.38
C LEU A 273 1.26 -0.57 8.61
N PRO A 274 0.57 -1.68 8.97
CA PRO A 274 -0.51 -2.22 8.15
C PRO A 274 -1.65 -1.24 7.87
N ASP A 275 -2.07 -0.44 8.85
CA ASP A 275 -3.13 0.56 8.70
C ASP A 275 -2.69 1.76 7.86
N VAL A 276 -1.41 2.13 7.92
CA VAL A 276 -0.80 3.15 7.04
C VAL A 276 -0.80 2.66 5.59
N ALA A 277 -0.35 1.43 5.36
CA ALA A 277 -0.38 0.82 4.03
C ALA A 277 -1.83 0.68 3.52
N GLN A 278 -2.76 0.30 4.38
CA GLN A 278 -4.18 0.19 4.04
C GLN A 278 -4.76 1.54 3.61
N LEU A 279 -4.47 2.64 4.33
CA LEU A 279 -4.92 3.97 3.93
C LEU A 279 -4.37 4.35 2.56
N LEU A 280 -3.06 4.19 2.37
CA LEU A 280 -2.38 4.48 1.11
C LEU A 280 -3.01 3.72 -0.06
N PHE A 281 -3.19 2.41 0.08
CA PHE A 281 -3.79 1.56 -0.96
C PHE A 281 -5.26 1.85 -1.21
N THR A 282 -6.02 2.16 -0.15
CA THR A 282 -7.42 2.57 -0.29
C THR A 282 -7.53 3.86 -1.09
N VAL A 283 -6.73 4.87 -0.74
CA VAL A 283 -6.72 6.16 -1.43
C VAL A 283 -6.26 5.99 -2.87
N LEU A 284 -5.14 5.29 -3.11
CA LEU A 284 -4.62 5.03 -4.46
C LEU A 284 -5.64 4.31 -5.34
N THR A 285 -6.31 3.28 -4.82
CA THR A 285 -7.34 2.53 -5.56
C THR A 285 -8.53 3.43 -5.88
N LYS A 286 -9.01 4.20 -4.90
CA LYS A 286 -10.11 5.15 -5.11
C LYS A 286 -9.77 6.22 -6.13
N LYS A 287 -8.52 6.71 -6.13
CA LYS A 287 -8.10 7.69 -7.13
C LYS A 287 -8.27 7.16 -8.56
N VAL A 288 -7.87 5.93 -8.82
CA VAL A 288 -8.07 5.28 -10.14
C VAL A 288 -9.55 5.11 -10.45
N ILE A 289 -10.34 4.61 -9.50
CA ILE A 289 -11.76 4.36 -9.68
C ILE A 289 -12.50 5.67 -10.03
N TYR A 290 -12.33 6.72 -9.23
CA TYR A 290 -13.01 7.99 -9.45
C TYR A 290 -12.52 8.71 -10.70
N ARG A 291 -11.25 8.58 -11.06
CA ARG A 291 -10.73 9.08 -12.34
C ARG A 291 -11.43 8.40 -13.53
N ARG A 292 -11.61 7.08 -13.49
CA ARG A 292 -12.33 6.33 -14.54
C ARG A 292 -13.83 6.68 -14.60
N TYR A 293 -14.47 6.91 -13.46
CA TYR A 293 -15.86 7.38 -13.43
C TYR A 293 -16.01 8.79 -14.02
N GLY A 294 -15.09 9.70 -13.68
CA GLY A 294 -15.11 11.08 -14.20
C GLY A 294 -14.81 11.20 -15.70
N GLN A 295 -14.30 10.15 -16.35
CA GLN A 295 -14.09 10.09 -17.80
C GLN A 295 -15.26 9.44 -18.57
N SER A 296 -16.21 8.82 -17.86
CA SER A 296 -17.37 8.12 -18.47
C SER A 296 -18.62 8.99 -18.58
N GLY A 297 -18.55 10.28 -18.22
CA GLY A 297 -19.62 11.27 -18.34
C GLY A 297 -19.21 12.42 -19.24
#